data_AF-A0A7Y8I008-F1
#
_entry.id   AF-A0A7Y8I008-F1
#
_cell.length_a   1.000
_cell.length_b   1.000
_cell.length_c   1.000
_cell.angle_alpha   90.00
_cell.angle_beta   90.00
_cell.angle_gamma   90.00
#
_symmetry.space_group_name_H-M   'P 1'
#
loop_
_entity.id
_entity.type
_entity.pdbx_description
1 polymer ?
#
loop_
_entity_poly.entity_id
_entity_poly.type
_entity_poly.pdbx_seq_one_letter_code
_entity_poly.pdbx_strand_id
1 'polypeptide(L)' 'MRTTLEIDDDVMEAARQMARLKNQGIGRTISDLARRGLMPDPAPARELQFGIPVWKHGPGAVSVTNEMVRNLADDE' A
#
# COMPACT_ATOMS: atom_id res chain seq x y z
N MET A 1 24.26 -2.29 -6.55
CA MET A 1 24.83 -1.35 -7.54
C MET A 1 25.09 -0.03 -6.85
N ARG A 2 26.16 0.70 -7.18
CA ARG A 2 26.44 2.03 -6.65
C ARG A 2 26.29 3.05 -7.79
N THR A 3 25.39 3.98 -7.62
CA THR A 3 24.99 4.97 -8.63
C THR A 3 24.85 6.31 -7.95
N THR A 4 25.19 7.39 -8.64
CA THR A 4 24.94 8.76 -8.18
C THR A 4 23.60 9.20 -8.75
N LEU A 5 22.71 9.70 -7.90
CA LEU A 5 21.39 10.21 -8.26
C LEU A 5 21.23 11.59 -7.63
N GLU A 6 20.58 12.50 -8.34
CA GLU A 6 20.09 13.74 -7.75
C GLU A 6 18.80 13.43 -6.99
N ILE A 7 18.69 13.93 -5.75
CA ILE A 7 17.54 13.71 -4.88
C ILE A 7 17.25 15.04 -4.19
N ASP A 8 15.99 15.45 -4.21
CA ASP A 8 15.53 16.67 -3.55
C ASP A 8 15.79 16.63 -2.03
N ASP A 9 16.05 17.80 -1.44
CA ASP A 9 16.45 17.92 -0.05
C ASP A 9 15.38 17.40 0.92
N ASP A 10 14.10 17.64 0.62
CA ASP A 10 12.96 17.17 1.42
C ASP A 10 12.85 15.63 1.43
N VAL A 11 13.06 14.99 0.28
CA VAL A 11 13.13 13.53 0.15
C VAL A 11 14.31 12.98 0.94
N MET A 12 15.45 13.67 0.90
CA MET A 12 16.65 13.27 1.63
C MET A 12 16.49 13.37 3.16
N GLU A 13 15.83 14.41 3.65
CA GLU A 13 15.47 14.56 5.07
C GLU A 13 14.51 13.45 5.53
N ALA A 14 13.44 13.20 4.76
CA ALA A 14 12.50 12.13 5.06
C ALA A 14 13.18 10.75 5.08
N ALA A 15 14.06 10.49 4.11
CA ALA A 15 14.83 9.25 4.04
C ALA A 15 15.77 9.09 5.26
N ARG A 16 16.42 10.15 5.74
CA ARG A 16 17.24 10.10 6.96
C ARG A 16 16.42 9.73 8.19
N GLN A 17 15.24 10.35 8.36
CA GLN A 17 14.37 10.05 9.49
C GLN A 17 13.91 8.58 9.45
N MET A 18 13.46 8.11 8.28
CA MET A 18 13.06 6.71 8.09
C MET A 18 14.21 5.72 8.32
N ALA A 19 15.41 6.05 7.87
CA ALA A 19 16.61 5.24 8.06
C ALA A 19 16.94 5.07 9.55
N ARG A 20 16.86 6.17 10.33
CA ARG A 20 17.05 6.15 11.79
C ARG A 20 16.01 5.29 12.49
N LEU A 21 14.73 5.47 12.18
CA LEU A 21 13.63 4.70 12.79
C LEU A 21 13.76 3.19 12.53
N LYS A 22 14.23 2.80 11.35
CA LYS A 22 14.39 1.41 10.93
C LYS A 22 15.78 0.83 11.21
N ASN A 23 16.66 1.60 11.86
CA ASN A 23 18.07 1.25 12.12
C ASN A 23 18.79 0.68 10.88
N GLN A 24 18.65 1.35 9.73
CA GLN A 24 19.21 0.89 8.46
C GLN A 24 19.94 2.02 7.72
N GLY A 25 20.78 1.66 6.75
CA GLY A 25 21.49 2.63 5.91
C GLY A 25 20.55 3.45 5.02
N ILE A 26 20.94 4.70 4.74
CA ILE A 26 20.15 5.60 3.89
C ILE A 26 19.97 5.07 2.46
N GLY A 27 21.04 4.54 1.87
CA GLY A 27 20.98 3.94 0.53
C GLY A 27 20.06 2.72 0.47
N ARG A 28 19.97 1.94 1.56
CA ARG A 28 19.01 0.84 1.66
C ARG A 28 17.57 1.36 1.74
N THR A 29 17.35 2.38 2.56
CA THR A 29 16.05 3.03 2.71
C THR A 29 15.54 3.59 1.39
N ILE A 30 16.39 4.30 0.64
CA ILE A 30 16.06 4.82 -0.70
C ILE A 30 15.78 3.68 -1.68
N SER A 31 16.60 2.62 -1.67
CA SER A 31 16.36 1.47 -2.55
C SER A 31 15.03 0.75 -2.25
N ASP A 32 14.64 0.65 -0.97
CA ASP A 32 13.36 0.07 -0.58
C ASP A 32 12.18 0.97 -0.95
N LEU A 33 12.32 2.30 -0.81
CA LEU A 33 11.33 3.27 -1.27
C LEU A 33 11.15 3.22 -2.78
N ALA A 34 12.25 3.21 -3.54
CA ALA A 34 12.20 3.08 -5.00
C ALA A 34 11.52 1.78 -5.43
N ARG A 35 11.82 0.65 -4.75
CA ARG A 35 11.15 -0.63 -5.03
C ARG A 35 9.64 -0.53 -4.80
N ARG A 36 9.20 0.10 -3.72
CA ARG A 36 7.77 0.30 -3.42
C ARG A 36 7.09 1.20 -4.46
N GLY A 37 7.75 2.27 -4.89
CA GLY A 37 7.23 3.17 -5.93
C GLY A 37 7.18 2.56 -7.32
N LEU A 38 8.05 1.58 -7.61
CA LEU A 38 8.06 0.83 -8.87
C LEU A 38 7.11 -0.38 -8.86
N MET A 39 6.56 -0.77 -7.70
CA MET A 39 5.52 -1.78 -7.66
C MET A 39 4.25 -1.18 -8.31
N PRO A 40 3.59 -1.91 -9.22
CA PRO A 40 2.30 -1.48 -9.73
C PRO A 40 1.36 -1.27 -8.56
N ASP A 41 0.60 -0.16 -8.58
CA ASP A 41 -0.31 0.19 -7.50
C ASP A 41 -1.25 -1.00 -7.22
N PRO A 42 -1.16 -1.64 -6.04
CA PRO A 42 -2.04 -2.74 -5.69
C PRO A 42 -3.46 -2.26 -5.41
N ALA A 43 -3.73 -0.94 -5.41
CA ALA A 43 -5.08 -0.45 -5.32
C ALA A 43 -5.85 -0.90 -6.57
N PRO A 44 -6.86 -1.80 -6.46
CA PRO A 44 -7.88 -1.82 -7.49
C PRO A 44 -8.40 -0.40 -7.58
N ALA A 45 -8.42 0.18 -8.78
CA ALA A 45 -8.89 1.53 -9.02
C ALA A 45 -10.14 1.77 -8.16
N ARG A 46 -9.95 2.50 -7.05
CA ARG A 46 -11.03 2.80 -6.11
C ARG A 46 -11.88 3.81 -6.85
N GLU A 47 -12.95 3.33 -7.45
CA GLU A 47 -13.95 4.24 -7.97
C GLU A 47 -14.54 4.99 -6.79
N LEU A 48 -14.71 6.29 -6.97
CA LEU A 48 -15.43 7.10 -6.00
C LEU A 48 -16.91 6.99 -6.36
N GLN A 49 -17.69 6.36 -5.49
CA GLN A 49 -19.14 6.43 -5.57
C GLN A 49 -19.61 7.44 -4.53
N PHE A 50 -20.19 8.56 -4.98
CA PHE A 50 -20.60 9.68 -4.11
C PHE A 50 -19.47 10.23 -3.22
N GLY A 51 -18.22 10.24 -3.72
CA GLY A 51 -17.04 10.70 -2.96
C GLY A 51 -16.48 9.68 -1.96
N ILE A 52 -17.07 8.49 -1.89
CA ILE A 52 -16.61 7.40 -1.02
C ILE A 52 -15.84 6.38 -1.87
N PRO A 53 -14.63 5.98 -1.47
CA PRO A 53 -13.89 4.94 -2.17
C PRO A 53 -14.63 3.59 -2.06
N VAL A 54 -15.05 3.04 -3.20
CA VAL A 54 -15.68 1.71 -3.27
C VAL A 54 -14.75 0.69 -3.90
N TRP A 55 -14.87 -0.57 -3.48
CA TRP A 55 -14.18 -1.69 -4.11
C TRP A 55 -14.99 -2.21 -5.31
N LYS A 56 -14.31 -2.50 -6.42
CA LYS A 56 -14.92 -3.28 -7.49
C LYS A 56 -14.92 -4.75 -7.12
N HIS A 57 -16.11 -5.32 -7.08
CA HIS A 57 -16.29 -6.75 -7.00
C HIS A 57 -15.92 -7.40 -8.35
N GLY A 58 -15.15 -8.49 -8.32
CA GLY A 58 -14.87 -9.28 -9.52
C GLY A 58 -16.10 -10.01 -10.06
N PRO A 59 -16.05 -10.54 -11.29
CA PRO A 59 -17.14 -11.35 -11.85
C PRO A 59 -17.49 -12.52 -10.92
N GLY A 60 -18.77 -12.67 -10.56
CA GLY A 60 -19.23 -13.75 -9.67
C GLY A 60 -19.11 -13.47 -8.17
N ALA A 61 -18.74 -12.26 -7.76
CA ALA A 61 -18.83 -11.88 -6.36
C ALA A 61 -20.28 -11.89 -5.86
N VAL A 62 -20.49 -12.54 -4.72
CA VAL A 62 -21.79 -12.59 -4.03
C VAL A 62 -21.83 -11.48 -2.97
N SER A 63 -22.97 -10.80 -2.84
CA SER A 63 -23.17 -9.84 -1.76
C SER A 63 -23.20 -10.57 -0.42
N VAL A 64 -22.31 -10.20 0.50
CA VAL A 64 -22.29 -10.76 1.86
C VAL A 64 -23.42 -10.13 2.67
N THR A 65 -24.32 -10.95 3.20
CA THR A 65 -25.43 -10.49 4.04
C THR A 65 -25.17 -10.82 5.52
N ASN A 66 -25.85 -10.12 6.42
CA ASN A 66 -25.79 -10.43 7.86
C ASN A 66 -26.25 -11.86 8.18
N GLU A 67 -27.15 -12.43 7.38
CA GLU A 67 -27.60 -13.81 7.53
C GLU A 67 -26.48 -14.81 7.23
N MET A 68 -25.71 -14.58 6.15
CA MET A 68 -24.54 -15.41 5.83
C MET A 68 -23.49 -15.39 6.95
N VAL A 69 -23.26 -14.21 7.56
CA VAL A 69 -22.32 -14.06 8.67
C VAL A 69 -22.80 -14.80 9.92
N ARG A 70 -24.10 -14.72 10.24
CA ARG A 70 -24.69 -15.44 11.37
C ARG A 70 -24.61 -16.95 11.19
N ASN A 71 -24.97 -17.45 10.02
CA ASN A 71 -24.91 -18.88 9.74
C ASN A 71 -23.48 -19.42 9.86
N LEU A 72 -22.47 -18.67 9.41
CA LEU A 72 -21.06 -19.07 9.56
C LEU A 72 -20.60 -19.07 11.02
N ALA A 73 -21.11 -18.15 11.85
CA ALA A 73 -20.76 -18.06 13.27
C ALA A 73 -21.43 -19.14 14.12
N ASP A 74 -22.62 -19.62 13.71
CA ASP A 74 -23.34 -20.70 14.37
C ASP A 74 -22.79 -22.10 13.99
N ASP A 75 -22.00 -22.18 12.92
CA ASP A 75 -21.34 -23.40 12.43
C ASP A 75 -19.96 -23.69 13.10
N GLU A 76 -19.48 -22.82 14.01
CA GLU A 76 -18.31 -23.04 14.91
C GLU A 76 -18.72 -23.42 16.34
#